data_AF-A0A942XGU0-F1
#
_entry.id   AF-A0A942XGU0-F1
#
_cell.length_a   1.000
_cell.length_b   1.000
_cell.length_c   1.000
_cell.angle_alpha   90.00
_cell.angle_beta   90.00
_cell.angle_gamma   90.00
#
_symmetry.space_group_name_H-M   'P 1'
#
loop_
_entity.id
_entity.type
_entity.pdbx_description
1 polymer ?
#
loop_
_entity_poly.entity_id
_entity_poly.type
_entity_poly.pdbx_seq_one_letter_code
_entity_poly.pdbx_strand_id
1 'polypeptide(L)' 'MKIIVFLSLATAVLAMLTSIFFIRRVKKKIAEMTDALVDVKNGNGNRRILSAANELTAPLAYEINEIVVFYES' A
#
# COMPACT_ATOMS: atom_id res chain seq x y z
N MET A 1 -7.48 -40.00 -2.23
CA MET A 1 -6.53 -39.47 -1.22
C MET A 1 -5.36 -38.71 -1.86
N LYS A 2 -4.52 -39.32 -2.71
CA LYS A 2 -3.34 -38.67 -3.30
C LYS A 2 -3.64 -37.35 -4.05
N ILE A 3 -4.65 -37.33 -4.93
CA ILE A 3 -5.03 -36.12 -5.70
C ILE A 3 -5.48 -34.96 -4.82
N ILE A 4 -6.25 -35.25 -3.76
CA ILE A 4 -6.72 -34.23 -2.81
C ILE A 4 -5.53 -33.62 -2.06
N VAL A 5 -4.53 -34.43 -1.69
CA VAL A 5 -3.29 -33.93 -1.06
C VAL A 5 -2.52 -33.02 -2.01
N PHE A 6 -2.34 -33.42 -3.28
CA PHE A 6 -1.69 -32.58 -4.29
C PHE A 6 -2.41 -31.25 -4.52
N LEU A 7 -3.74 -31.28 -4.63
CA LEU A 7 -4.56 -30.06 -4.78
C LEU A 7 -4.43 -29.15 -3.56
N SER A 8 -4.49 -29.70 -2.35
CA SER A 8 -4.35 -28.92 -1.12
C SER A 8 -2.97 -28.25 -1.02
N LEU A 9 -1.91 -28.97 -1.41
CA LEU A 9 -0.55 -28.43 -1.44
C LEU A 9 -0.43 -27.32 -2.48
N ALA A 10 -0.98 -27.51 -3.68
CA ALA A 10 -0.98 -26.49 -4.72
C ALA A 10 -1.71 -25.21 -4.27
N THR A 11 -2.88 -25.33 -3.64
CA THR A 11 -3.60 -24.17 -3.11
C THR A 11 -2.86 -23.45 -1.99
N ALA A 12 -2.17 -24.19 -1.11
CA ALA A 12 -1.37 -23.59 -0.04
C ALA A 12 -0.19 -22.80 -0.60
N VAL A 13 0.51 -23.35 -1.60
CA VAL A 13 1.63 -22.65 -2.27
C VAL A 13 1.12 -21.40 -2.99
N LEU A 14 0.00 -21.49 -3.72
CA LEU A 14 -0.59 -20.33 -4.40
C LEU A 14 -0.97 -19.23 -3.41
N ALA A 15 -1.63 -19.57 -2.30
CA ALA A 15 -2.00 -18.62 -1.26
C ALA A 15 -0.77 -17.92 -0.63
N MET A 16 0.31 -18.68 -0.42
CA MET A 16 1.57 -18.14 0.09
C MET A 16 2.20 -17.16 -0.90
N LEU A 17 2.22 -17.49 -2.19
CA LEU A 17 2.72 -16.62 -3.25
C LEU A 17 1.90 -15.34 -3.38
N THR A 18 0.56 -15.43 -3.36
CA THR A 18 -0.32 -14.25 -3.46
C THR A 18 -0.14 -13.33 -2.25
N SER A 19 0.03 -13.89 -1.06
CA SER A 19 0.29 -13.10 0.16
C SER A 19 1.60 -12.33 0.06
N ILE A 20 2.68 -12.98 -0.35
CA ILE A 20 4.00 -12.33 -0.51
C ILE A 20 3.91 -11.20 -1.55
N PHE A 21 3.25 -11.45 -2.68
CA PHE A 21 3.06 -10.44 -3.73
C PHE A 21 2.27 -9.23 -3.21
N PHE A 22 1.19 -9.48 -2.47
CA PHE A 22 0.35 -8.44 -1.92
C PHE A 22 1.10 -7.57 -0.90
N ILE A 23 1.84 -8.19 0.02
CA ILE A 23 2.69 -7.48 1.00
C ILE A 23 3.72 -6.60 0.28
N ARG A 24 4.36 -7.10 -0.78
CA ARG A 24 5.32 -6.32 -1.57
C ARG A 24 4.68 -5.10 -2.22
N ARG A 25 3.46 -5.25 -2.78
CA ARG A 25 2.69 -4.13 -3.35
C ARG A 25 2.37 -3.07 -2.31
N VAL A 26 1.88 -3.48 -1.13
CA VAL A 26 1.57 -2.55 -0.03
C VAL A 26 2.82 -1.83 0.47
N LYS A 27 3.94 -2.56 0.67
CA LYS A 27 5.21 -1.95 1.07
C LYS A 27 5.70 -0.91 0.07
N LYS A 28 5.59 -1.20 -1.24
CA LYS A 28 5.93 -0.24 -2.29
C LYS A 28 5.09 1.04 -2.18
N LYS A 29 3.78 0.89 -1.93
CA LYS A 29 2.87 2.04 -1.77
C LYS A 29 3.24 2.88 -0.55
N ILE A 30 3.52 2.26 0.59
CA ILE A 30 3.98 2.97 1.80
C ILE A 30 5.31 3.71 1.55
N ALA A 31 6.23 3.14 0.78
CA ALA A 31 7.47 3.83 0.40
C ALA A 31 7.19 5.09 -0.44
N GLU A 32 6.31 4.99 -1.46
CA GLU A 32 5.88 6.15 -2.26
C GLU A 32 5.22 7.24 -1.39
N MET A 33 4.44 6.86 -0.37
CA MET A 33 3.87 7.79 0.61
C MET A 33 4.95 8.47 1.46
N THR A 34 5.96 7.70 1.89
CA THR A 34 7.09 8.22 2.67
C THR A 34 7.87 9.25 1.87
N ASP A 35 8.13 8.98 0.60
CA ASP A 35 8.84 9.92 -0.28
C ASP A 35 8.06 11.23 -0.43
N ALA A 36 6.74 11.16 -0.64
CA ALA A 36 5.89 12.34 -0.70
C ALA A 36 5.89 13.13 0.61
N LEU A 37 5.92 12.45 1.77
CA LEU A 37 6.03 13.11 3.08
C LEU A 37 7.39 13.78 3.29
N VAL A 38 8.47 13.22 2.74
CA VAL A 38 9.79 13.87 2.76
C VAL A 38 9.76 15.16 1.94
N ASP A 39 9.11 15.18 0.77
CA ASP A 39 8.92 16.40 -0.01
C ASP A 39 8.13 17.47 0.78
N VAL A 40 7.04 17.07 1.43
CA VAL A 40 6.24 17.98 2.29
C VAL A 40 7.08 18.53 3.44
N LYS A 41 7.85 17.66 4.13
CA LYS A 41 8.75 18.08 5.21
C LYS A 41 9.81 19.08 4.73
N ASN A 42 10.25 18.98 3.49
CA ASN A 42 11.20 19.91 2.88
C ASN A 42 10.55 21.22 2.39
N GLY A 43 9.26 21.45 2.68
CA GLY A 43 8.54 22.68 2.39
C GLY A 43 7.68 22.65 1.13
N ASN A 44 7.45 21.47 0.53
CA ASN A 44 6.56 21.32 -0.63
C ASN A 44 5.19 20.72 -0.23
N GLY A 45 4.35 21.49 0.47
CA GLY A 45 3.00 21.07 0.88
C GLY A 45 2.02 20.81 -0.28
N ASN A 46 2.36 21.23 -1.50
CA ASN A 46 1.58 20.90 -2.70
C ASN A 46 1.72 19.45 -3.16
N ARG A 47 2.71 18.71 -2.63
CA ARG A 47 2.89 17.29 -2.94
C ARG A 47 1.74 16.47 -2.34
N ARG A 48 0.91 15.86 -3.20
CA ARG A 48 -0.16 14.95 -2.78
C ARG A 48 0.25 13.50 -2.90
N ILE A 49 -0.16 12.71 -1.92
CA ILE A 49 -0.11 11.26 -1.96
C ILE A 49 -1.29 10.77 -2.80
N LEU A 50 -1.00 10.04 -3.88
CA LEU A 50 -2.02 9.46 -4.74
C LEU A 50 -2.24 7.99 -4.37
N SER A 51 -3.48 7.61 -4.09
CA SER A 51 -3.87 6.22 -3.86
C SER A 51 -5.22 5.93 -4.47
N ALA A 52 -5.33 4.79 -5.14
CA ALA A 52 -6.58 4.34 -5.74
C ALA A 52 -7.52 3.81 -4.65
N ALA A 53 -8.83 4.00 -4.79
CA ALA A 53 -9.81 3.67 -3.75
C ALA A 53 -9.81 2.18 -3.30
N ASN A 54 -9.27 1.28 -4.12
CA ASN A 54 -9.14 -0.15 -3.81
C ASN A 54 -7.80 -0.52 -3.15
N GLU A 55 -6.88 0.43 -2.95
CA GLU A 55 -5.62 0.21 -2.25
C GLU A 55 -5.82 0.29 -0.74
N LEU A 56 -5.18 -0.62 0.00
CA LEU A 56 -5.27 -0.62 1.47
C LEU A 56 -4.73 0.66 2.12
N THR A 57 -3.85 1.37 1.41
CA THR A 57 -3.25 2.63 1.87
C THR A 57 -4.12 3.85 1.55
N ALA A 58 -5.24 3.69 0.84
CA ALA A 58 -6.02 4.83 0.36
C ALA A 58 -6.61 5.70 1.48
N PRO A 59 -7.23 5.13 2.54
CA PRO A 59 -7.72 5.95 3.66
C PRO A 59 -6.59 6.76 4.30
N LEU A 60 -5.42 6.14 4.49
CA LEU A 60 -4.25 6.82 5.07
C LEU A 60 -3.73 7.94 4.15
N ALA A 61 -3.71 7.72 2.84
CA ALA A 61 -3.30 8.74 1.87
C ALA A 61 -4.24 9.96 1.88
N TYR A 62 -5.55 9.74 2.00
CA TYR A 62 -6.54 10.83 2.06
C TYR A 62 -6.40 11.63 3.34
N GLU A 63 -6.37 10.97 4.50
CA GLU A 63 -6.18 11.62 5.81
C GLU A 63 -4.88 12.44 5.85
N ILE A 64 -3.76 11.88 5.37
CA ILE A 64 -2.50 12.62 5.31
C ILE A 64 -2.61 13.84 4.40
N ASN A 65 -3.21 13.69 3.20
CA ASN A 65 -3.39 14.82 2.30
C ASN A 65 -4.21 15.93 2.97
N GLU A 66 -5.28 15.59 3.67
CA GLU A 66 -6.12 16.54 4.41
C GLU A 66 -5.34 17.24 5.52
N ILE A 67 -4.54 16.51 6.31
CA ILE A 67 -3.65 17.09 7.32
C ILE A 67 -2.69 18.10 6.68
N VAL A 68 -2.07 17.75 5.56
CA VAL A 68 -1.15 18.65 4.86
C VAL A 68 -1.86 19.90 4.33
N VAL A 69 -3.08 19.77 3.76
CA VAL A 69 -3.89 20.94 3.38
C VAL A 69 -4.18 21.83 4.59
N PHE A 70 -4.60 21.23 5.71
CA PHE A 70 -5.03 21.94 6.91
C PHE A 70 -3.93 22.82 7.51
N TYR A 71 -2.67 22.34 7.51
CA TYR A 71 -1.55 23.10 8.08
C TYR A 71 -0.85 24.05 7.10
N GLU A 72 -1.07 23.91 5.79
CA GLU A 72 -0.58 24.86 4.77
C GLU A 72 -1.52 26.06 4.57
N SER A 73 -2.76 25.98 5.07
CA SER A 73 -3.77 27.06 5.00
C SER A 73 -3.59 28.07 6.12
#